data_AF-A0A5C7M9K7-F1
#
_entry.id   AF-A0A5C7M9K7-F1
#
_cell.length_a   1.000
_cell.length_b   1.000
_cell.length_c   1.000
_cell.angle_alpha   90.00
_cell.angle_beta   90.00
_cell.angle_gamma   90.00
#
_symmetry.space_group_name_H-M   'P 1'
#
loop_
_entity.id
_entity.type
_entity.pdbx_description
1 polymer ?
#
loop_
_entity_poly.entity_id
_entity_poly.type
_entity_poly.pdbx_seq_one_letter_code
_entity_poly.pdbx_strand_id
1 'polypeptide(L)'
;MANTYRRLVAQAIRDNGGYSSYHTKFPLSFNVSMYRVNLDKDHIRKLAMESNPAMPDVQIEWDPEQMWYQIQDQLVSSLDSDCYYMMLSDIARRTGFSVKSRFRFYRRIKPGTTAWYPAGIEGWEVVNPYIDNKADATFELHGRCGKHLCIAEFEGRKLSGWDADDLADAIETDDSGQFSNSWCQRLYAMILTWDKEFNPTAVKAEGEDLAADQYYQRAIEKQDEINQRKKEAEERAFWSERDVVTI
;
A
#
# COMPACT_ATOMS: atom_id res chain seq x y z
N MET A 1 37.98 2.60 5.19
CA MET A 1 37.20 3.09 4.03
C MET A 1 35.78 3.31 4.52
N ALA A 2 35.28 4.54 4.46
CA ALA A 2 33.88 4.82 4.81
C ALA A 2 32.96 4.01 3.88
N ASN A 3 31.99 3.31 4.45
CA ASN A 3 31.09 2.49 3.67
C ASN A 3 30.17 3.37 2.81
N THR A 4 30.21 3.21 1.48
CA THR A 4 29.43 4.03 0.54
C THR A 4 27.94 4.05 0.87
N TYR A 5 27.34 2.92 1.25
CA TYR A 5 25.91 2.85 1.54
C TYR A 5 25.52 3.48 2.87
N ARG A 6 26.41 3.45 3.88
CA ARG A 6 26.19 4.18 5.14
C ARG A 6 26.10 5.68 4.92
N ARG A 7 27.03 6.23 4.13
CA ARG A 7 26.99 7.66 3.76
C ARG A 7 25.76 8.01 2.92
N LEU A 8 25.39 7.16 1.97
CA LEU A 8 24.22 7.40 1.12
C LEU A 8 22.90 7.39 1.92
N VAL A 9 22.73 6.41 2.82
CA VAL A 9 21.51 6.34 3.63
C VAL A 9 21.45 7.47 4.65
N ALA A 10 22.57 7.83 5.29
CA ALA A 10 22.63 8.94 6.23
C ALA A 10 22.29 10.27 5.55
N GLN A 11 22.85 10.53 4.37
CA GLN A 11 22.46 11.70 3.58
C GLN A 11 20.97 11.69 3.24
N ALA A 12 20.42 10.55 2.80
CA ALA A 12 19.01 10.45 2.47
C ALA A 12 18.09 10.68 3.69
N ILE A 13 18.49 10.24 4.88
CA ILE A 13 17.77 10.51 6.14
C ILE A 13 17.78 12.02 6.45
N ARG A 14 18.95 12.67 6.35
CA ARG A 14 19.06 14.12 6.57
C ARG A 14 18.24 14.93 5.56
N ASP A 15 18.31 14.55 4.28
CA ASP A 15 17.56 15.20 3.20
C ASP A 15 16.04 15.04 3.38
N ASN A 16 15.60 13.90 3.91
CA ASN A 16 14.19 13.67 4.25
C ASN A 16 13.73 14.56 5.43
N GLY A 17 14.60 14.81 6.40
CA GLY A 17 14.35 15.70 7.55
C GLY A 17 13.45 15.12 8.64
N GLY A 18 12.81 13.98 8.40
CA GLY A 18 11.99 13.27 9.38
C GLY A 18 10.76 14.04 9.84
N TYR A 19 10.22 13.61 10.98
CA TYR A 19 9.13 14.28 11.69
C TYR A 19 9.53 14.46 13.15
N SER A 20 9.43 15.69 13.65
CA SER A 20 9.73 15.99 15.05
C SER A 20 8.61 16.84 15.67
N SER A 21 8.20 16.43 16.86
CA SER A 21 7.23 17.11 17.72
C SER A 21 7.66 16.94 19.18
N TYR A 22 7.02 17.68 20.10
CA TYR A 22 7.45 17.74 21.50
C TYR A 22 7.57 16.37 22.20
N HIS A 23 6.80 15.36 21.78
CA HIS A 23 6.83 14.00 22.37
C HIS A 23 7.17 12.90 21.38
N THR A 24 7.27 13.21 20.09
CA THR A 24 7.35 12.18 19.06
C THR A 24 8.34 12.57 17.98
N LYS A 25 9.29 11.67 17.73
CA LYS A 25 10.38 11.86 16.79
C LYS A 25 10.48 10.65 15.87
N PHE A 26 10.58 10.91 14.58
CA PHE A 26 10.87 9.92 13.57
C PHE A 26 11.94 10.46 12.63
N PRO A 27 12.99 9.69 12.35
CA PRO A 27 14.06 10.13 11.46
C PRO A 27 13.65 10.10 9.98
N LEU A 28 12.55 9.43 9.64
CA LEU A 28 12.00 9.34 8.30
C LEU A 28 10.50 9.63 8.30
N SER A 29 10.09 10.54 7.42
CA SER A 29 8.70 10.97 7.27
C SER A 29 8.40 11.38 5.84
N PHE A 30 7.21 11.00 5.35
CA PHE A 30 6.72 11.36 4.03
C PHE A 30 5.42 12.13 4.14
N ASN A 31 5.33 13.27 3.46
CA ASN A 31 4.13 14.09 3.47
C ASN A 31 3.11 13.51 2.47
N VAL A 32 2.07 12.88 3.00
CA VAL A 32 1.02 12.24 2.19
C VAL A 32 -0.24 13.10 2.04
N SER A 33 -0.35 14.22 2.77
CA SER A 33 -1.39 15.27 2.63
C SER A 33 -2.78 14.76 2.19
N MET A 34 -3.38 13.90 3.01
CA MET A 34 -4.62 13.17 2.66
C MET A 34 -5.84 14.06 2.31
N TYR A 35 -5.92 15.32 2.74
CA TYR A 35 -7.13 16.16 2.68
C TYR A 35 -7.57 16.69 1.30
N ARG A 36 -6.95 16.29 0.19
CA ARG A 36 -7.12 16.94 -1.13
C ARG A 36 -7.68 16.05 -2.24
N VAL A 37 -8.37 14.98 -1.88
CA VAL A 37 -9.02 14.07 -2.84
C VAL A 37 -10.25 14.77 -3.44
N ASN A 38 -10.36 14.80 -4.78
CA ASN A 38 -11.53 15.36 -5.43
C ASN A 38 -12.66 14.32 -5.44
N LEU A 39 -13.59 14.45 -4.51
CA LEU A 39 -14.75 13.55 -4.39
C LEU A 39 -16.01 14.10 -5.06
N ASP A 40 -15.85 15.01 -6.03
CA ASP A 40 -16.94 15.43 -6.89
C ASP A 40 -17.58 14.22 -7.58
N LYS A 41 -18.92 14.14 -7.50
CA LYS A 41 -19.67 12.97 -7.94
C LYS A 41 -19.45 12.65 -9.42
N ASP A 42 -19.46 13.67 -10.27
CA ASP A 42 -19.37 13.48 -11.72
C ASP A 42 -17.94 13.07 -12.11
N HIS A 43 -16.93 13.64 -11.44
CA HIS A 43 -15.53 13.21 -11.56
C HIS A 43 -15.36 11.74 -11.16
N ILE A 44 -15.81 11.35 -9.98
CA ILE A 44 -15.66 9.97 -9.49
C ILE A 44 -16.45 8.97 -10.33
N ARG A 45 -17.68 9.33 -10.75
CA ARG A 45 -18.47 8.51 -11.67
C ARG A 45 -17.71 8.27 -12.98
N LYS A 46 -17.08 9.30 -13.53
CA LYS A 46 -16.30 9.18 -14.76
C LYS A 46 -15.12 8.23 -14.59
N LEU A 47 -14.36 8.36 -13.49
CA LEU A 47 -13.27 7.44 -13.16
C LEU A 47 -13.77 5.99 -13.03
N ALA A 48 -14.88 5.78 -12.32
CA ALA A 48 -15.49 4.47 -12.17
C ALA A 48 -15.87 3.84 -13.52
N MET A 49 -16.40 4.63 -14.46
CA MET A 49 -16.74 4.16 -15.81
C MET A 49 -15.51 3.85 -16.67
N GLU A 50 -14.44 4.64 -16.54
CA GLU A 50 -13.18 4.41 -17.25
C GLU A 50 -12.52 3.09 -16.79
N SER A 51 -12.55 2.81 -15.49
CA SER A 51 -12.04 1.56 -14.91
C SER A 51 -12.98 0.37 -15.15
N ASN A 52 -14.30 0.61 -15.17
CA ASN A 52 -15.33 -0.42 -15.30
C ASN A 52 -16.38 -0.04 -16.36
N PRO A 53 -16.13 -0.32 -17.67
CA PRO A 53 -17.05 0.05 -18.75
C PRO A 53 -18.44 -0.58 -18.68
N ALA A 54 -18.59 -1.68 -17.93
CA ALA A 54 -19.86 -2.37 -17.71
C ALA A 54 -20.67 -1.83 -16.52
N MET A 55 -20.27 -0.70 -15.93
CA MET A 55 -20.96 -0.12 -14.78
C MET A 55 -22.44 0.19 -15.11
N PRO A 56 -23.38 -0.21 -14.24
CA PRO A 56 -24.81 0.11 -14.42
C PRO A 56 -25.07 1.63 -14.45
N ASP A 57 -25.95 2.07 -15.33
CA ASP A 57 -26.42 3.46 -15.36
C ASP A 57 -27.58 3.64 -14.36
N VAL A 58 -27.23 3.69 -13.07
CA VAL A 58 -28.16 3.88 -11.96
C VAL A 58 -27.83 5.12 -11.16
N GLN A 59 -28.86 5.78 -10.63
CA GLN A 59 -28.67 6.90 -9.72
C GLN A 59 -28.27 6.40 -8.33
N ILE A 60 -27.09 6.82 -7.89
CA ILE A 60 -26.55 6.53 -6.56
C ILE A 60 -26.60 7.80 -5.72
N GLU A 61 -26.97 7.66 -4.44
CA GLU A 61 -26.81 8.72 -3.45
C GLU A 61 -25.32 8.87 -3.11
N TRP A 62 -24.78 10.07 -3.33
CA TRP A 62 -23.35 10.34 -3.15
C TRP A 62 -23.17 11.47 -2.16
N ASP A 63 -22.54 11.14 -1.04
CA ASP A 63 -22.12 12.09 -0.02
C ASP A 63 -20.59 12.12 0.04
N PRO A 64 -19.95 13.18 -0.48
CA PRO A 64 -18.49 13.33 -0.45
C PRO A 64 -17.89 13.32 0.96
N GLU A 65 -18.61 13.84 1.97
CA GLU A 65 -18.09 13.88 3.34
C GLU A 65 -18.07 12.48 3.96
N GLN A 66 -19.18 11.75 3.85
CA GLN A 66 -19.24 10.36 4.31
C GLN A 66 -18.22 9.48 3.57
N MET A 67 -18.09 9.67 2.25
CA MET A 67 -17.14 8.92 1.43
C MET A 67 -15.69 9.20 1.86
N TRP A 68 -15.37 10.45 2.17
CA TRP A 68 -14.05 10.81 2.67
C TRP A 68 -13.67 10.03 3.94
N TYR A 69 -14.59 9.89 4.90
CA TYR A 69 -14.34 9.11 6.11
C TYR A 69 -14.05 7.63 5.81
N GLN A 70 -14.77 7.02 4.86
CA GLN A 70 -14.59 5.62 4.47
C GLN A 70 -13.22 5.39 3.80
N ILE A 71 -12.85 6.27 2.86
CA ILE A 71 -11.54 6.21 2.18
C ILE A 71 -10.41 6.40 3.19
N GLN A 72 -10.55 7.36 4.10
CA GLN A 72 -9.55 7.59 5.13
C GLN A 72 -9.36 6.35 6.03
N ASP A 73 -10.43 5.66 6.40
CA ASP A 73 -10.37 4.45 7.22
C ASP A 73 -9.69 3.29 6.49
N GLN A 74 -9.97 3.11 5.20
CA GLN A 74 -9.32 2.10 4.36
C GLN A 74 -7.83 2.38 4.15
N LEU A 75 -7.46 3.63 3.88
CA LEU A 75 -6.07 4.05 3.74
C LEU A 75 -5.26 3.93 5.03
N VAL A 76 -5.90 4.05 6.20
CA VAL A 76 -5.23 3.82 7.50
C VAL A 76 -5.13 2.32 7.77
N SER A 77 -6.20 1.57 7.55
CA SER A 77 -6.24 0.12 7.77
C SER A 77 -5.24 -0.64 6.90
N SER A 78 -4.94 -0.14 5.68
CA SER A 78 -3.93 -0.73 4.79
C SER A 78 -2.49 -0.51 5.26
N LEU A 79 -2.25 0.37 6.24
CA LEU A 79 -0.93 0.60 6.85
C LEU A 79 -0.66 -0.29 8.07
N ASP A 80 -1.71 -0.80 8.73
CA ASP A 80 -1.61 -1.61 9.95
C ASP A 80 -1.45 -3.12 9.68
N SER A 81 -1.60 -3.58 8.43
CA SER A 81 -1.63 -5.02 8.10
C SER A 81 -0.27 -5.58 7.68
N ASP A 82 0.57 -6.11 8.61
CA ASP A 82 1.84 -6.84 8.33
C ASP A 82 2.49 -6.47 6.98
N CYS A 83 2.78 -5.18 6.80
CA CYS A 83 2.97 -4.61 5.48
C CYS A 83 4.39 -4.89 4.97
N TYR A 84 4.55 -5.96 4.21
CA TYR A 84 5.77 -6.17 3.42
C TYR A 84 5.77 -5.24 2.21
N TYR A 85 6.58 -4.19 2.24
CA TYR A 85 6.69 -3.29 1.09
C TYR A 85 7.72 -3.80 0.08
N MET A 86 7.32 -3.78 -1.18
CA MET A 86 8.19 -4.15 -2.30
C MET A 86 8.92 -2.92 -2.83
N MET A 87 10.22 -3.09 -3.07
CA MET A 87 11.02 -2.09 -3.75
C MET A 87 10.67 -1.99 -5.25
N LEU A 88 10.58 -0.78 -5.77
CA LEU A 88 10.36 -0.56 -7.21
C LEU A 88 11.46 -1.18 -8.06
N SER A 89 11.08 -1.74 -9.21
CA SER A 89 11.99 -2.51 -10.07
C SER A 89 13.17 -1.71 -10.63
N ASP A 90 12.98 -0.42 -10.91
CA ASP A 90 14.05 0.46 -11.39
C ASP A 90 15.02 0.81 -10.26
N ILE A 91 14.50 1.10 -9.06
CA ILE A 91 15.29 1.42 -7.87
C ILE A 91 16.09 0.21 -7.43
N ALA A 92 15.46 -0.95 -7.34
CA ALA A 92 16.13 -2.20 -7.01
C ALA A 92 17.30 -2.49 -7.96
N ARG A 93 17.13 -2.31 -9.28
CA ARG A 93 18.25 -2.43 -10.24
C ARG A 93 19.35 -1.41 -9.98
N ARG A 94 18.99 -0.13 -9.74
CA ARG A 94 19.95 0.96 -9.49
C ARG A 94 20.77 0.75 -8.22
N THR A 95 20.16 0.20 -7.18
CA THR A 95 20.80 -0.05 -5.88
C THR A 95 21.43 -1.44 -5.79
N GLY A 96 21.41 -2.22 -6.87
CA GLY A 96 22.11 -3.52 -6.97
C GLY A 96 21.33 -4.72 -6.44
N PHE A 97 20.03 -4.58 -6.17
CA PHE A 97 19.14 -5.71 -5.93
C PHE A 97 18.74 -6.40 -7.24
N SER A 98 18.81 -7.74 -7.23
CA SER A 98 18.45 -8.54 -8.39
C SER A 98 16.93 -8.53 -8.58
N VAL A 99 16.45 -7.68 -9.48
CA VAL A 99 15.09 -7.78 -10.01
C VAL A 99 15.07 -8.90 -11.04
N LYS A 100 14.87 -10.14 -10.61
CA LYS A 100 14.76 -11.26 -11.57
C LYS A 100 13.45 -11.13 -12.36
N SER A 101 13.51 -10.40 -13.46
CA SER A 101 12.54 -10.44 -14.54
C SER A 101 12.66 -11.81 -15.24
N ARG A 102 12.06 -12.85 -14.65
CA ARG A 102 11.52 -14.07 -15.29
C ARG A 102 11.20 -15.11 -14.21
N PHE A 103 9.93 -15.45 -14.15
CA PHE A 103 9.29 -16.38 -13.22
C PHE A 103 9.86 -17.80 -13.33
N ARG A 104 10.40 -18.33 -12.22
CA ARG A 104 10.39 -19.77 -11.89
C ARG A 104 10.41 -19.94 -10.38
N PHE A 105 9.38 -20.56 -9.84
CA PHE A 105 9.40 -21.09 -8.46
C PHE A 105 10.48 -22.17 -8.37
N TYR A 106 11.27 -22.19 -7.30
CA TYR A 106 12.24 -23.27 -7.04
C TYR A 106 12.04 -23.82 -5.63
N ARG A 107 12.41 -25.08 -5.38
CA ARG A 107 12.32 -25.71 -4.05
C ARG A 107 13.71 -26.04 -3.50
N ARG A 108 13.92 -25.94 -2.18
CA ARG A 108 15.18 -26.29 -1.49
C ARG A 108 14.97 -27.35 -0.39
N ILE A 109 16.03 -28.06 -0.03
CA ILE A 109 16.00 -29.17 0.93
C ILE A 109 15.95 -28.66 2.39
N LYS A 110 16.76 -27.66 2.76
CA LYS A 110 16.80 -26.99 4.08
C LYS A 110 17.34 -25.55 3.95
N PRO A 111 17.18 -24.67 4.96
CA PRO A 111 17.85 -23.37 4.99
C PRO A 111 19.38 -23.52 4.85
N GLY A 112 20.01 -22.78 3.93
CA GLY A 112 21.47 -22.75 3.74
C GLY A 112 22.09 -23.75 2.75
N THR A 113 21.30 -24.58 2.05
CA THR A 113 21.83 -25.54 1.06
C THR A 113 21.85 -24.97 -0.37
N THR A 114 22.87 -25.34 -1.18
CA THR A 114 23.13 -24.81 -2.54
C THR A 114 22.59 -25.67 -3.70
N ALA A 115 21.81 -26.73 -3.45
CA ALA A 115 21.35 -27.67 -4.47
C ALA A 115 19.91 -27.39 -4.99
N TRP A 116 19.67 -27.58 -6.30
CA TRP A 116 18.42 -27.18 -6.99
C TRP A 116 17.85 -28.29 -7.94
N TYR A 117 16.64 -28.83 -7.62
CA TYR A 117 15.66 -29.68 -8.38
C TYR A 117 16.10 -31.02 -9.06
N PRO A 118 15.23 -32.09 -9.20
CA PRO A 118 13.87 -32.08 -9.80
C PRO A 118 12.68 -32.50 -8.89
N ALA A 119 11.44 -32.35 -9.41
CA ALA A 119 10.14 -32.48 -8.71
C ALA A 119 9.75 -33.89 -8.23
N GLY A 120 9.02 -33.97 -7.11
CA GLY A 120 8.23 -35.15 -6.73
C GLY A 120 8.64 -35.88 -5.45
N ILE A 121 9.54 -35.31 -4.65
CA ILE A 121 10.09 -35.96 -3.44
C ILE A 121 9.56 -35.28 -2.17
N GLU A 122 9.10 -36.08 -1.22
CA GLU A 122 8.67 -35.66 0.12
C GLU A 122 9.84 -35.00 0.89
N GLY A 123 9.60 -33.85 1.53
CA GLY A 123 10.63 -33.09 2.27
C GLY A 123 11.26 -31.89 1.53
N TRP A 124 10.74 -31.49 0.37
CA TRP A 124 11.20 -30.29 -0.38
C TRP A 124 10.23 -29.10 -0.23
N GLU A 125 10.72 -27.97 0.30
CA GLU A 125 9.94 -26.74 0.53
C GLU A 125 9.91 -25.82 -0.70
N VAL A 126 8.76 -25.21 -1.00
CA VAL A 126 8.64 -24.14 -2.03
C VAL A 126 9.34 -22.88 -1.55
N VAL A 127 10.37 -22.44 -2.27
CA VAL A 127 10.92 -21.10 -2.12
C VAL A 127 10.25 -20.22 -3.16
N ASN A 128 9.45 -19.28 -2.67
CA ASN A 128 8.75 -18.31 -3.51
C ASN A 128 9.65 -17.09 -3.77
N PRO A 129 10.14 -16.86 -5.00
CA PRO A 129 11.01 -15.74 -5.32
C PRO A 129 10.32 -14.37 -5.29
N TYR A 130 9.00 -14.28 -5.03
CA TYR A 130 8.29 -13.02 -4.78
C TYR A 130 8.64 -12.39 -3.41
N ILE A 131 9.52 -13.01 -2.60
CA ILE A 131 9.73 -12.67 -1.18
C ILE A 131 11.08 -11.97 -0.91
N ASP A 132 12.06 -12.01 -1.82
CA ASP A 132 13.44 -11.60 -1.51
C ASP A 132 13.75 -10.08 -1.60
N ASN A 133 12.82 -9.25 -2.08
CA ASN A 133 12.95 -7.78 -2.09
C ASN A 133 11.92 -7.09 -1.18
N LYS A 134 11.43 -7.82 -0.17
CA LYS A 134 10.57 -7.27 0.87
C LYS A 134 11.45 -6.64 1.94
N ALA A 135 11.12 -5.41 2.30
CA ALA A 135 11.57 -4.85 3.57
C ALA A 135 10.42 -4.91 4.56
N ASP A 136 10.72 -5.37 5.76
CA ASP A 136 9.79 -5.27 6.88
C ASP A 136 9.86 -3.84 7.42
N ALA A 137 8.73 -3.16 7.51
CA ALA A 137 8.67 -1.78 7.94
C ALA A 137 7.33 -1.49 8.62
N THR A 138 7.38 -0.86 9.78
CA THR A 138 6.19 -0.39 10.49
C THR A 138 6.03 1.10 10.26
N PHE A 139 4.81 1.50 9.92
CA PHE A 139 4.46 2.87 9.63
C PHE A 139 3.56 3.44 10.72
N GLU A 140 3.70 4.72 11.00
CA GLU A 140 2.80 5.44 11.88
C GLU A 140 2.41 6.77 11.26
N LEU A 141 1.16 7.16 11.41
CA LEU A 141 0.68 8.45 10.93
C LEU A 141 0.74 9.51 12.05
N HIS A 142 1.42 10.62 11.78
CA HIS A 142 1.59 11.73 12.72
C HIS A 142 1.25 13.09 12.11
N GLY A 143 1.15 14.13 12.95
CA GLY A 143 0.87 15.50 12.53
C GLY A 143 -0.62 15.88 12.54
N ARG A 144 -0.90 17.20 12.62
CA ARG A 144 -2.26 17.76 12.52
C ARG A 144 -2.56 18.18 11.08
N CYS A 145 -3.76 17.86 10.58
CA CYS A 145 -4.31 18.41 9.34
C CYS A 145 -3.45 18.24 8.06
N GLY A 146 -2.62 17.19 8.01
CA GLY A 146 -1.87 16.82 6.81
C GLY A 146 -0.87 15.74 7.20
N LYS A 147 -1.32 14.49 7.22
CA LYS A 147 -0.60 13.42 7.91
C LYS A 147 0.77 13.19 7.31
N HIS A 148 1.74 13.05 8.21
CA HIS A 148 3.07 12.55 7.97
C HIS A 148 3.03 11.03 8.12
N LEU A 149 3.40 10.31 7.06
CA LEU A 149 3.64 8.88 7.13
C LEU A 149 5.07 8.66 7.62
N CYS A 150 5.22 8.26 8.87
CA CYS A 150 6.49 8.10 9.55
C CYS A 150 6.91 6.64 9.60
N ILE A 151 8.22 6.37 9.50
CA ILE A 151 8.76 5.02 9.65
C ILE A 151 9.12 4.77 11.11
N ALA A 152 8.37 3.91 11.78
CA ALA A 152 8.57 3.58 13.18
C ALA A 152 9.59 2.47 13.39
N GLU A 153 9.62 1.49 12.49
CA GLU A 153 10.52 0.33 12.54
C GLU A 153 10.95 -0.07 11.12
N PHE A 154 12.18 -0.57 10.97
CA PHE A 154 12.69 -1.12 9.72
C PHE A 154 13.56 -2.35 9.95
N GLU A 155 13.16 -3.50 9.39
CA GLU A 155 13.83 -4.79 9.47
C GLU A 155 14.17 -5.17 10.93
N GLY A 156 13.16 -5.10 11.80
CA GLY A 156 13.28 -5.42 13.23
C GLY A 156 13.93 -4.33 14.09
N ARG A 157 14.26 -3.16 13.52
CA ARG A 157 14.93 -2.05 14.23
C ARG A 157 14.02 -0.86 14.40
N LYS A 158 13.71 -0.55 15.66
CA LYS A 158 12.96 0.64 16.02
C LYS A 158 13.72 1.91 15.62
N LEU A 159 13.08 2.73 14.80
CA LEU A 159 13.56 4.05 14.36
C LEU A 159 12.88 5.18 15.13
N SER A 160 11.70 4.94 15.69
CA SER A 160 10.99 5.94 16.48
C SER A 160 11.76 6.34 17.75
N GLY A 161 11.76 7.63 18.04
CA GLY A 161 12.52 8.26 19.13
C GLY A 161 13.86 8.88 18.69
N TRP A 162 14.32 8.59 17.47
CA TRP A 162 15.50 9.23 16.89
C TRP A 162 15.12 10.50 16.12
N ASP A 163 15.94 11.55 16.26
CA ASP A 163 15.95 12.63 15.27
C ASP A 163 16.71 12.18 14.01
N ALA A 164 16.41 12.82 12.87
CA ALA A 164 17.02 12.48 11.59
C ALA A 164 18.56 12.59 11.63
N ASP A 165 19.08 13.70 12.18
CA ASP A 165 20.52 13.93 12.31
C ASP A 165 21.18 12.90 13.24
N ASP A 166 20.58 12.62 14.40
CA ASP A 166 21.11 11.65 15.36
C ASP A 166 21.24 10.24 14.76
N LEU A 167 20.22 9.78 14.02
CA LEU A 167 20.28 8.46 13.37
C LEU A 167 21.30 8.45 12.22
N ALA A 168 21.35 9.52 11.43
CA ALA A 168 22.28 9.64 10.32
C ALA A 168 23.74 9.58 10.81
N ASP A 169 24.06 10.33 11.87
CA ASP A 169 25.38 10.32 12.51
C ASP A 169 25.72 8.93 13.06
N ALA A 170 24.77 8.30 13.77
CA ALA A 170 24.96 6.96 14.32
C ALA A 170 25.24 5.91 13.24
N ILE A 171 24.61 6.00 12.06
CA ILE A 171 24.86 5.10 10.93
C ILE A 171 26.23 5.38 10.30
N GLU A 172 26.62 6.64 10.12
CA GLU A 172 27.90 7.01 9.51
C GLU A 172 29.10 6.55 10.35
N THR A 173 29.00 6.69 11.67
CA THR A 173 30.09 6.37 12.61
C THR A 173 29.95 4.97 13.24
N ASP A 174 29.10 4.09 12.69
CA ASP A 174 28.87 2.76 13.26
C ASP A 174 30.07 1.82 13.10
N ASP A 175 31.01 1.91 14.03
CA ASP A 175 32.15 0.99 14.10
C ASP A 175 31.78 -0.35 14.75
N SER A 176 30.62 -0.44 15.39
CA SER A 176 30.13 -1.65 16.08
C SER A 176 29.53 -2.69 15.13
N GLY A 177 29.15 -2.28 13.91
CA GLY A 177 28.46 -3.13 12.94
C GLY A 177 26.97 -3.29 13.24
N GLN A 178 26.41 -2.46 14.13
CA GLN A 178 24.99 -2.41 14.43
C GLN A 178 24.16 -2.18 13.17
N PHE A 179 24.64 -1.34 12.26
CA PHE A 179 24.04 -1.07 10.95
C PHE A 179 24.86 -1.74 9.86
N SER A 180 24.45 -2.97 9.51
CA SER A 180 25.10 -3.72 8.44
C SER A 180 24.94 -3.00 7.09
N ASN A 181 25.90 -3.21 6.18
CA ASN A 181 25.86 -2.57 4.86
C ASN A 181 24.65 -3.00 4.03
N SER A 182 24.23 -4.26 4.16
CA SER A 182 23.02 -4.78 3.52
C SER A 182 21.77 -4.06 4.03
N TRP A 183 21.68 -3.83 5.36
CA TRP A 183 20.59 -3.08 5.97
C TRP A 183 20.57 -1.64 5.47
N CYS A 184 21.73 -0.96 5.43
CA CYS A 184 21.84 0.42 4.93
C CYS A 184 21.46 0.53 3.44
N GLN A 185 21.91 -0.42 2.63
CA GLN A 185 21.59 -0.50 1.21
C GLN A 185 20.08 -0.70 0.98
N ARG A 186 19.44 -1.58 1.77
CA ARG A 186 17.98 -1.79 1.73
C ARG A 186 17.23 -0.54 2.15
N LEU A 187 17.57 0.04 3.29
CA LEU A 187 16.88 1.24 3.78
C LEU A 187 17.02 2.40 2.79
N TYR A 188 18.22 2.64 2.25
CA TYR A 188 18.42 3.66 1.22
C TYR A 188 17.50 3.45 0.01
N ALA A 189 17.42 2.22 -0.49
CA ALA A 189 16.58 1.90 -1.63
C ALA A 189 15.07 2.00 -1.33
N MET A 190 14.67 1.70 -0.09
CA MET A 190 13.29 1.89 0.36
C MET A 190 12.96 3.36 0.53
N ILE A 191 13.86 4.20 1.07
CA ILE A 191 13.66 5.66 1.12
C ILE A 191 13.40 6.21 -0.28
N LEU A 192 14.21 5.83 -1.28
CA LEU A 192 13.99 6.26 -2.66
C LEU A 192 12.66 5.77 -3.25
N THR A 193 12.21 4.57 -2.83
CA THR A 193 10.92 4.01 -3.27
C THR A 193 9.77 4.79 -2.65
N TRP A 194 9.82 4.98 -1.34
CA TRP A 194 8.81 5.71 -0.58
C TRP A 194 8.74 7.19 -0.96
N ASP A 195 9.85 7.83 -1.31
CA ASP A 195 9.83 9.22 -1.81
C ASP A 195 9.04 9.36 -3.12
N LYS A 196 9.05 8.31 -3.96
CA LYS A 196 8.22 8.26 -5.18
C LYS A 196 6.77 7.90 -4.90
N GLU A 197 6.52 6.96 -4.00
CA GLU A 197 5.17 6.40 -3.78
C GLU A 197 4.36 7.21 -2.75
N PHE A 198 5.00 7.70 -1.69
CA PHE A 198 4.36 8.40 -0.58
C PHE A 198 4.44 9.91 -0.74
N ASN A 199 3.80 10.38 -1.80
CA ASN A 199 3.67 11.80 -2.08
C ASN A 199 2.19 12.22 -2.19
N PRO A 200 1.87 13.52 -2.06
CA PRO A 200 0.49 13.99 -2.06
C PRO A 200 -0.28 13.67 -3.35
N THR A 201 0.41 13.60 -4.49
CA THR A 201 -0.20 13.29 -5.78
C THR A 201 -0.59 11.82 -5.89
N ALA A 202 0.29 10.91 -5.47
CA ALA A 202 0.01 9.47 -5.47
C ALA A 202 -1.13 9.12 -4.50
N VAL A 203 -1.10 9.68 -3.29
CA VAL A 203 -2.16 9.48 -2.29
C VAL A 203 -3.49 10.04 -2.77
N LYS A 204 -3.48 11.16 -3.49
CA LYS A 204 -4.67 11.72 -4.11
C LYS A 204 -5.25 10.76 -5.16
N ALA A 205 -4.40 10.23 -6.05
CA ALA A 205 -4.83 9.28 -7.07
C ALA A 205 -5.44 8.02 -6.45
N GLU A 206 -4.76 7.41 -5.48
CA GLU A 206 -5.26 6.24 -4.75
C GLU A 206 -6.61 6.52 -4.07
N GLY A 207 -6.76 7.70 -3.45
CA GLY A 207 -8.03 8.09 -2.84
C GLY A 207 -9.16 8.27 -3.86
N GLU A 208 -8.87 8.78 -5.06
CA GLU A 208 -9.86 8.87 -6.15
C GLU A 208 -10.22 7.50 -6.71
N ASP A 209 -9.24 6.59 -6.82
CA ASP A 209 -9.45 5.22 -7.28
C ASP A 209 -10.31 4.41 -6.29
N LEU A 210 -10.01 4.50 -4.98
CA LEU A 210 -10.85 3.90 -3.94
C LEU A 210 -12.28 4.46 -3.95
N ALA A 211 -12.44 5.76 -4.16
CA ALA A 211 -13.76 6.38 -4.30
C ALA A 211 -14.50 5.84 -5.53
N ALA A 212 -13.81 5.67 -6.65
CA ALA A 212 -14.37 5.13 -7.89
C ALA A 212 -14.81 3.67 -7.72
N ASP A 213 -14.01 2.85 -7.02
CA ASP A 213 -14.36 1.48 -6.69
C ASP A 213 -15.60 1.42 -5.79
N GLN A 214 -15.67 2.25 -4.75
CA GLN A 214 -16.86 2.35 -3.89
C GLN A 214 -18.11 2.79 -4.67
N TYR A 215 -17.94 3.76 -5.59
CA TYR A 215 -19.04 4.18 -6.47
C TYR A 215 -19.54 3.01 -7.32
N TYR A 216 -18.62 2.26 -7.93
CA TYR A 216 -18.94 1.09 -8.74
C TYR A 216 -19.68 0.00 -7.95
N GLN A 217 -19.20 -0.34 -6.73
CA GLN A 217 -19.87 -1.34 -5.88
C GLN A 217 -21.31 -0.93 -5.54
N ARG A 218 -21.50 0.33 -5.12
CA ARG A 218 -22.86 0.85 -4.84
C ARG A 218 -23.75 0.84 -6.09
N ALA A 219 -23.18 1.01 -7.29
CA ALA A 219 -23.92 0.94 -8.55
C ALA A 219 -24.46 -0.48 -8.80
N ILE A 220 -23.62 -1.49 -8.58
CA ILE A 220 -24.00 -2.90 -8.73
C ILE A 220 -25.10 -3.25 -7.71
N GLU A 221 -24.87 -2.95 -6.44
CA GLU A 221 -25.84 -3.21 -5.37
C GLU A 221 -27.20 -2.59 -5.69
N LYS A 222 -27.20 -1.34 -6.18
CA LYS A 222 -28.44 -0.65 -6.54
C LYS A 222 -29.14 -1.28 -7.73
N GLN A 223 -28.39 -1.72 -8.73
CA GLN A 223 -28.92 -2.42 -9.89
C GLN A 223 -29.55 -3.76 -9.49
N ASP A 224 -28.93 -4.48 -8.56
CA ASP A 224 -29.44 -5.75 -8.04
C ASP A 224 -30.73 -5.55 -7.24
N GLU A 225 -30.82 -4.52 -6.40
CA GLU A 225 -32.07 -4.14 -5.72
C GLU A 225 -33.20 -3.86 -6.71
N ILE A 226 -32.92 -3.13 -7.80
CA ILE A 226 -33.90 -2.82 -8.84
C ILE A 226 -34.37 -4.11 -9.53
N ASN A 227 -33.44 -5.00 -9.88
CA ASN A 227 -33.74 -6.27 -10.53
C ASN A 227 -34.60 -7.16 -9.63
N GLN A 228 -34.28 -7.23 -8.34
CA GLN A 228 -35.05 -7.99 -7.36
C GLN A 228 -36.48 -7.44 -7.21
N ARG A 229 -36.65 -6.12 -7.09
CA ARG A 229 -37.97 -5.49 -7.01
C ARG A 229 -38.81 -5.72 -8.26
N LYS A 230 -38.20 -5.69 -9.44
CA LYS A 230 -38.89 -6.01 -10.70
C LYS A 230 -39.39 -7.45 -10.70
N LYS A 231 -38.54 -8.40 -10.32
CA LYS A 231 -38.91 -9.82 -10.22
C LYS A 231 -40.06 -10.03 -9.23
N GLU A 232 -40.00 -9.41 -8.05
CA GLU A 232 -41.08 -9.50 -7.06
C GLU A 232 -42.38 -8.87 -7.56
N ALA A 233 -42.31 -7.78 -8.32
CA ALA A 233 -43.48 -7.14 -8.91
C ALA A 233 -44.11 -8.00 -10.03
N GLU A 234 -43.29 -8.60 -10.88
CA GLU A 234 -43.72 -9.54 -11.93
C GLU A 234 -44.38 -10.79 -11.33
N GLU A 235 -43.78 -11.36 -10.28
CA GLU A 235 -44.38 -12.48 -9.55
C GLU A 235 -45.72 -12.09 -8.92
N ARG A 236 -45.82 -10.94 -8.25
CA ARG A 236 -47.09 -10.46 -7.69
C ARG A 236 -48.15 -10.24 -8.76
N ALA A 237 -47.78 -9.65 -9.90
CA ALA A 237 -48.70 -9.43 -11.02
C ALA A 237 -49.23 -10.77 -11.57
N PHE A 238 -48.34 -11.74 -11.81
CA PHE A 238 -48.70 -13.08 -12.26
C PHE A 238 -49.70 -13.77 -11.33
N TRP A 239 -49.48 -13.74 -10.01
CA TRP A 239 -50.40 -14.34 -9.05
C TRP A 239 -51.74 -13.60 -8.99
N SER A 240 -51.73 -12.27 -9.08
CA SER A 240 -52.97 -11.47 -9.08
C SER A 240 -53.84 -11.72 -10.32
N GLU A 241 -53.24 -11.90 -11.50
CA GLU A 241 -53.97 -12.23 -12.73
C GLU A 241 -54.52 -13.65 -12.68
N ARG A 242 -53.79 -14.59 -12.08
CA ARG A 242 -54.25 -15.97 -11.94
C ARG A 242 -55.46 -16.08 -11.01
N ASP A 243 -55.46 -15.35 -9.89
CA ASP A 243 -56.58 -15.36 -8.94
C ASP A 243 -57.88 -14.81 -9.54
N VAL A 244 -57.79 -13.86 -10.48
CA VAL A 244 -58.95 -13.31 -11.21
C VAL A 244 -59.55 -14.31 -12.22
N VAL A 245 -58.76 -15.25 -12.76
CA VAL A 245 -59.22 -16.24 -13.74
C VAL A 245 -59.85 -17.49 -13.08
N THR A 246 -59.70 -17.66 -11.77
CA THR A 246 -60.25 -18.80 -11.01
C THR A 246 -61.60 -18.57 -10.31
N ILE A 247 -62.27 -17.44 -10.57
CA ILE A 247 -63.65 -17.15 -10.12
C ILE A 247 -64.61 -17.31 -11.30
#